data_AF-A0A2D5E8U1-F1
#
_entry.id   AF-A0A2D5E8U1-F1
#
_cell.length_a   1.000
_cell.length_b   1.000
_cell.length_c   1.000
_cell.angle_alpha   90.00
_cell.angle_beta   90.00
_cell.angle_gamma   90.00
#
_symmetry.space_group_name_H-M   'P 1'
#
loop_
_entity.id
_entity.type
_entity.pdbx_description
1 polymer ?
#
loop_
_entity_poly.entity_id
_entity_poly.type
_entity_poly.pdbx_seq_one_letter_code
_entity_poly.pdbx_strand_id
1 'polypeptide(L)'
;MLCRRCHYSLLGLAAGSCPECGHPFDPADPRTFVTDLLDQLRGRLFMVGGGLVVALACIALYCFLSYQTGLVLIVMAGTAGLFGFFLGVGLRRTPPSIPLTILAVSPSVVMVGLFYSLAVHMRTIFNGWPGRIGTGGFPPALETHASIAYGYFGGMILVFFAGWPIGFLSCLLVRRWNSGLFYLGVTAISFALGTGVMALAPSGFLDWWWD
;
A
#
# COMPACT_ATOMS: atom_id res chain seq x y z
N MET A 1 2.19 -2.26 31.87
CA MET A 1 0.95 -3.07 31.93
C MET A 1 -0.08 -2.25 32.68
N LEU A 2 -1.30 -2.16 32.19
CA LEU A 2 -2.39 -1.40 32.80
C LEU A 2 -3.59 -2.33 33.03
N CYS A 3 -4.34 -2.14 34.10
CA CYS A 3 -5.56 -2.90 34.34
C CYS A 3 -6.60 -2.63 33.23
N ARG A 4 -7.26 -3.67 32.71
CA ARG A 4 -8.31 -3.52 31.67
C ARG A 4 -9.56 -2.78 32.13
N ARG A 5 -9.78 -2.67 33.44
CA ARG A 5 -10.98 -2.07 34.02
C ARG A 5 -10.79 -0.61 34.42
N CYS A 6 -9.72 -0.31 35.17
CA CYS A 6 -9.48 1.03 35.71
C CYS A 6 -8.22 1.71 35.16
N HIS A 7 -7.47 1.07 34.24
CA HIS A 7 -6.21 1.58 33.69
C HIS A 7 -5.10 1.86 34.73
N TYR A 8 -5.21 1.34 35.96
CA TYR A 8 -4.13 1.42 36.94
C TYR A 8 -2.87 0.68 36.48
N SER A 9 -1.69 1.23 36.78
CA SER A 9 -0.41 0.60 36.42
C SER A 9 -0.16 -0.68 37.21
N LEU A 10 -0.05 -1.79 36.48
CA LEU A 10 0.27 -3.11 37.02
C LEU A 10 1.77 -3.44 36.95
N LEU A 11 2.60 -2.47 36.55
CA LEU A 11 4.06 -2.64 36.48
C LEU A 11 4.64 -2.84 37.89
N GLY A 12 5.41 -3.91 38.08
CA GLY A 12 6.06 -4.25 39.35
C GLY A 12 5.18 -5.05 40.33
N LEU A 13 3.92 -5.32 40.01
CA LEU A 13 3.05 -6.17 40.82
C LEU A 13 3.21 -7.65 40.44
N ALA A 14 3.21 -8.52 41.45
CA ALA A 14 3.06 -9.96 41.24
C ALA A 14 1.64 -10.28 40.73
N ALA A 15 1.47 -11.41 40.04
CA ALA A 15 0.17 -11.88 39.55
C ALA A 15 -0.90 -11.86 40.66
N GLY A 16 -2.13 -11.50 40.33
CA GLY A 16 -3.19 -11.39 41.34
C GLY A 16 -4.31 -10.45 40.93
N SER A 17 -4.65 -9.50 41.79
CA SER A 17 -5.76 -8.56 41.56
C SER A 17 -5.26 -7.12 41.52
N CYS A 18 -5.86 -6.30 40.67
CA CYS A 18 -5.60 -4.87 40.62
C CYS A 18 -5.95 -4.22 41.97
N PRO A 19 -5.05 -3.45 42.61
CA PRO A 19 -5.29 -2.89 43.94
C PRO A 19 -6.42 -1.84 43.97
N GLU A 20 -6.68 -1.16 42.84
CA GLU A 20 -7.73 -0.14 42.76
C GLU A 20 -9.13 -0.74 42.57
N CYS A 21 -9.28 -1.79 41.78
CA CYS A 21 -10.61 -2.27 41.35
C CYS A 21 -10.85 -3.76 41.57
N GLY A 22 -9.87 -4.48 42.10
CA GLY A 22 -9.94 -5.93 42.36
C GLY A 22 -9.99 -6.80 41.11
N HIS A 23 -9.85 -6.24 39.91
CA HIS A 23 -9.92 -7.04 38.68
C HIS A 23 -8.70 -7.99 38.60
N PRO A 24 -8.91 -9.31 38.39
CA PRO A 24 -7.82 -10.26 38.31
C PRO A 24 -6.97 -9.98 37.08
N PHE A 25 -5.66 -10.13 37.25
CA PHE A 25 -4.70 -10.09 36.16
C PHE A 25 -3.60 -11.14 36.38
N ASP A 26 -3.11 -11.66 35.27
CA ASP A 26 -2.01 -12.59 35.22
C ASP A 26 -0.96 -12.05 34.23
N PRO A 27 0.26 -11.69 34.68
CA PRO A 27 1.36 -11.28 33.82
C PRO A 27 1.71 -12.30 32.73
N ALA A 28 1.47 -13.60 32.98
CA ALA A 28 1.70 -14.67 32.03
C ALA A 28 0.59 -14.77 30.96
N ASP A 29 -0.58 -14.20 31.20
CA ASP A 29 -1.69 -14.11 30.24
C ASP A 29 -1.92 -12.65 29.76
N PRO A 30 -1.44 -12.28 28.56
CA PRO A 30 -1.61 -10.95 27.97
C PRO A 30 -3.06 -10.50 27.81
N ARG A 31 -4.03 -11.42 27.88
CA ARG A 31 -5.47 -11.09 27.77
C ARG A 31 -6.01 -10.42 29.02
N THR A 32 -5.29 -10.45 30.13
CA THR A 32 -5.78 -9.95 31.43
C THR A 32 -5.42 -8.49 31.71
N PHE A 33 -4.52 -7.89 30.92
CA PHE A 33 -4.09 -6.49 31.06
C PHE A 33 -4.03 -5.77 29.70
N VAL A 34 -3.99 -4.44 29.72
CA VAL A 34 -3.68 -3.60 28.55
C VAL A 34 -2.19 -3.32 28.55
N THR A 35 -1.53 -3.49 27.40
CA THR A 35 -0.13 -3.12 27.23
C THR A 35 -0.03 -1.72 26.64
N ASP A 36 0.42 -0.77 27.46
CA ASP A 36 0.84 0.57 27.04
C ASP A 36 1.88 0.52 25.91
N LEU A 37 2.65 -0.57 25.81
CA LEU A 37 3.64 -0.79 24.78
C LEU A 37 3.02 -0.77 23.37
N LEU A 38 1.83 -1.36 23.17
CA LEU A 38 1.18 -1.35 21.85
C LEU A 38 0.68 0.05 21.48
N ASP A 39 0.17 0.81 22.45
CA ASP A 39 -0.29 2.18 22.21
C ASP A 39 0.89 3.15 22.04
N GLN A 40 2.00 2.96 22.77
CA GLN A 40 3.26 3.68 22.54
C GLN A 40 3.88 3.34 21.18
N LEU A 41 3.89 2.07 20.78
CA LEU A 41 4.35 1.65 19.46
C LEU A 41 3.46 2.25 18.36
N ARG A 42 2.13 2.24 18.53
CA ARG A 42 1.20 2.91 17.60
C ARG A 42 1.45 4.41 17.53
N GLY A 43 1.67 5.08 18.66
CA GLY A 43 1.99 6.50 18.69
C GLY A 43 3.29 6.82 17.95
N ARG A 44 4.34 6.03 18.16
CA ARG A 44 5.61 6.17 17.44
C ARG A 44 5.46 5.87 15.94
N LEU A 45 4.77 4.79 15.58
CA LEU A 45 4.46 4.47 14.18
C LEU A 45 3.66 5.59 13.52
N PHE A 46 2.71 6.21 14.23
CA PHE A 46 1.92 7.31 13.72
C PHE A 46 2.76 8.59 13.54
N MET A 47 3.65 8.93 14.47
CA MET A 47 4.56 10.08 14.33
C MET A 47 5.55 9.88 13.18
N VAL A 48 6.23 8.73 13.12
CA VAL A 48 7.19 8.41 12.05
C VAL A 48 6.47 8.33 10.70
N GLY A 49 5.31 7.67 10.67
CA GLY A 49 4.49 7.54 9.48
C GLY A 49 3.93 8.87 8.97
N GLY A 50 3.46 9.73 9.89
CA GLY A 50 2.99 11.07 9.57
C GLY A 50 4.10 11.95 8.98
N GLY A 51 5.29 11.92 9.58
CA GLY A 51 6.47 12.62 9.03
C GLY A 51 6.84 12.14 7.63
N LEU A 52 6.82 10.82 7.40
CA LEU A 52 7.09 10.23 6.09
C LEU A 52 6.04 10.62 5.04
N VAL A 53 4.76 10.63 5.39
CA VAL A 53 3.67 11.05 4.50
C VAL A 53 3.84 12.52 4.09
N VAL A 54 4.17 13.41 5.04
CA VAL A 54 4.41 14.83 4.73
C VAL A 54 5.62 15.00 3.80
N ALA A 55 6.74 14.32 4.11
CA ALA A 55 7.92 14.37 3.27
C ALA A 55 7.65 13.91 1.83
N LEU A 56 6.92 12.80 1.67
CA LEU A 56 6.54 12.28 0.36
C LEU A 56 5.55 13.20 -0.35
N ALA A 57 4.59 13.82 0.34
CA ALA A 57 3.70 14.80 -0.25
C ALA A 57 4.47 16.02 -0.81
N CYS A 58 5.48 16.51 -0.08
CA CYS A 58 6.36 17.58 -0.56
C CYS A 58 7.16 17.15 -1.80
N ILE A 59 7.70 15.92 -1.81
CA ILE A 59 8.39 15.36 -2.98
C ILE A 59 7.42 15.22 -4.15
N ALA A 60 6.17 14.82 -3.91
CA ALA A 60 5.14 14.66 -4.94
C ALA A 60 4.87 16.01 -5.61
N LEU A 61 4.69 17.04 -4.80
CA LEU A 61 4.46 18.40 -5.26
C LEU A 61 5.65 18.90 -6.09
N TYR A 62 6.87 18.67 -5.62
CA TYR A 62 8.08 19.01 -6.38
C TYR A 62 8.15 18.27 -7.72
N CYS A 63 7.94 16.94 -7.73
CA CYS A 63 7.94 16.13 -8.94
C CYS A 63 6.87 16.60 -9.94
N PHE A 64 5.67 16.93 -9.45
CA PHE A 64 4.57 17.45 -10.25
C PHE A 64 4.94 18.79 -10.91
N LEU A 65 5.54 19.71 -10.15
CA LEU A 65 6.03 20.98 -10.66
C LEU A 65 7.18 20.82 -11.67
N SER A 66 7.91 19.71 -11.62
CA SER A 66 9.02 19.37 -12.53
C SER A 66 8.61 18.54 -13.77
N TYR A 67 7.31 18.27 -13.97
CA TYR A 67 6.77 17.51 -15.11
C TYR A 67 7.32 16.07 -15.29
N GLN A 68 7.75 15.40 -14.22
CA GLN A 68 8.16 13.99 -14.29
C GLN A 68 6.98 13.04 -14.04
N THR A 69 6.20 12.78 -15.08
CA THR A 69 4.91 12.05 -15.02
C THR A 69 4.98 10.69 -14.34
N GLY A 70 6.02 9.89 -14.62
CA GLY A 70 6.22 8.57 -13.98
C GLY A 70 6.45 8.65 -12.47
N LEU A 71 7.24 9.62 -12.02
CA LEU A 71 7.49 9.84 -10.58
C LEU A 71 6.23 10.35 -9.87
N VAL A 72 5.44 11.20 -10.52
CA VAL A 72 4.19 11.72 -9.95
C VAL A 72 3.25 10.58 -9.55
N LEU A 73 3.07 9.57 -10.40
CA LEU A 73 2.24 8.40 -10.08
C LEU A 73 2.75 7.64 -8.85
N ILE A 74 4.06 7.36 -8.81
CA ILE A 74 4.70 6.64 -7.69
C ILE A 74 4.49 7.40 -6.39
N VAL A 75 4.75 8.71 -6.38
CA VAL A 75 4.71 9.49 -5.15
C VAL A 75 3.27 9.73 -4.69
N MET A 76 2.34 10.03 -5.60
CA MET A 76 0.91 10.15 -5.24
C MET A 76 0.40 8.85 -4.62
N ALA A 77 0.68 7.71 -5.27
CA ALA A 77 0.22 6.42 -4.78
C ALA A 77 0.89 6.00 -3.47
N GLY A 78 2.20 6.23 -3.35
CA GLY A 78 2.97 5.92 -2.16
C GLY A 78 2.51 6.74 -0.95
N THR A 79 2.24 8.04 -1.16
CA THR A 79 1.76 8.94 -0.09
C THR A 79 0.38 8.51 0.41
N ALA A 80 -0.57 8.30 -0.49
CA ALA A 80 -1.91 7.82 -0.14
C ALA A 80 -1.84 6.45 0.56
N GLY A 81 -0.98 5.56 0.08
CA GLY A 81 -0.81 4.24 0.66
C GLY A 81 -0.21 4.23 2.05
N LEU A 82 0.84 5.01 2.29
CA LEU A 82 1.42 5.15 3.62
C LEU A 82 0.41 5.78 4.59
N PHE A 83 -0.31 6.81 4.16
CA PHE A 83 -1.36 7.41 4.97
C PHE A 83 -2.41 6.37 5.39
N GLY A 84 -2.95 5.60 4.44
CA GLY A 84 -3.93 4.56 4.76
C GLY A 84 -3.36 3.40 5.57
N PHE A 85 -2.11 3.03 5.34
CA PHE A 85 -1.43 2.00 6.11
C PHE A 85 -1.29 2.41 7.58
N PHE A 86 -0.69 3.58 7.87
CA PHE A 86 -0.46 4.01 9.26
C PHE A 86 -1.76 4.33 9.99
N LEU A 87 -2.72 4.99 9.32
CA LEU A 87 -4.04 5.23 9.90
C LEU A 87 -4.77 3.90 10.18
N GLY A 88 -4.70 2.95 9.24
CA GLY A 88 -5.23 1.61 9.41
C GLY A 88 -4.61 0.87 10.59
N VAL A 89 -3.27 0.89 10.74
CA VAL A 89 -2.58 0.29 11.90
C VAL A 89 -3.07 0.89 13.22
N GLY A 90 -3.25 2.22 13.28
CA GLY A 90 -3.75 2.91 14.46
C GLY A 90 -5.19 2.54 14.82
N LEU A 91 -6.07 2.39 13.82
CA LEU A 91 -7.50 2.11 14.03
C LEU A 91 -7.83 0.62 14.19
N ARG A 92 -6.91 -0.27 13.82
CA ARG A 92 -7.13 -1.72 13.88
C ARG A 92 -7.10 -2.27 15.30
N ARG A 93 -8.03 -3.18 15.57
CA ARG A 93 -8.12 -3.94 16.84
C ARG A 93 -7.58 -5.36 16.73
N THR A 94 -7.37 -5.85 15.51
CA THR A 94 -6.97 -7.22 15.21
C THR A 94 -5.73 -7.25 14.30
N PRO A 95 -4.88 -8.28 14.43
CA PRO A 95 -3.69 -8.43 13.59
C PRO A 95 -4.06 -8.58 12.10
N PRO A 96 -3.14 -8.23 11.18
CA PRO A 96 -3.32 -8.43 9.74
C PRO A 96 -3.51 -9.91 9.39
N SER A 97 -4.61 -10.21 8.71
CA SER A 97 -4.82 -11.47 7.99
C SER A 97 -3.86 -11.56 6.81
N ILE A 98 -3.03 -12.61 6.78
CA ILE A 98 -2.07 -12.89 5.71
C ILE A 98 -2.77 -13.07 4.35
N PRO A 99 -3.86 -13.86 4.21
CA PRO A 99 -4.56 -14.00 2.93
C PRO A 99 -5.02 -12.68 2.33
N LEU A 100 -5.55 -11.77 3.16
CA LEU A 100 -6.00 -10.46 2.70
C LEU A 100 -4.83 -9.55 2.31
N THR A 101 -3.67 -9.67 2.96
CA THR A 101 -2.46 -8.95 2.57
C THR A 101 -1.95 -9.45 1.21
N ILE A 102 -1.95 -10.77 0.97
CA ILE A 102 -1.58 -11.34 -0.32
C ILE A 102 -2.53 -10.84 -1.41
N LEU A 103 -3.85 -10.87 -1.16
CA LEU A 103 -4.84 -10.34 -2.08
C LEU A 103 -4.67 -8.83 -2.34
N ALA A 104 -4.25 -8.06 -1.34
CA ALA A 104 -4.00 -6.62 -1.49
C ALA A 104 -2.78 -6.31 -2.36
N VAL A 105 -1.76 -7.20 -2.36
CA VAL A 105 -0.51 -7.04 -3.12
C VAL A 105 -0.61 -7.66 -4.53
N SER A 106 -1.43 -8.69 -4.72
CA SER A 106 -1.49 -9.45 -5.97
C SER A 106 -1.74 -8.62 -7.23
N PRO A 107 -2.56 -7.54 -7.23
CA PRO A 107 -2.78 -6.79 -8.45
C PRO A 107 -1.50 -6.12 -8.97
N SER A 108 -0.67 -5.60 -8.07
CA SER A 108 0.61 -4.98 -8.42
C SER A 108 1.63 -5.99 -8.94
N VAL A 109 1.59 -7.23 -8.42
CA VAL A 109 2.44 -8.33 -8.92
C VAL A 109 2.03 -8.73 -10.32
N VAL A 110 0.73 -8.88 -10.58
CA VAL A 110 0.20 -9.18 -11.93
C VAL A 110 0.55 -8.06 -12.91
N MET A 111 0.41 -6.80 -12.50
CA MET A 111 0.78 -5.62 -13.29
C MET A 111 2.25 -5.68 -13.73
N VAL A 112 3.19 -5.87 -12.79
CA VAL A 112 4.63 -5.97 -13.08
C VAL A 112 4.91 -7.18 -13.98
N GLY A 113 4.26 -8.31 -13.72
CA GLY A 113 4.37 -9.52 -14.54
C GLY A 113 3.98 -9.27 -16.00
N LEU A 114 2.80 -8.69 -16.24
CA LEU A 114 2.31 -8.35 -17.57
C LEU A 114 3.21 -7.33 -18.29
N PHE A 115 3.69 -6.32 -17.57
CA PHE A 115 4.57 -5.30 -18.12
C PHE A 115 5.91 -5.89 -18.62
N TYR A 116 6.59 -6.68 -17.77
CA TYR A 116 7.87 -7.28 -18.18
C TYR A 116 7.69 -8.43 -19.16
N SER A 117 6.59 -9.21 -19.09
CA SER A 117 6.32 -10.21 -20.11
C SER A 117 6.08 -9.57 -21.48
N LEU A 118 5.44 -8.40 -21.53
CA LEU A 118 5.27 -7.64 -22.76
C LEU A 118 6.62 -7.11 -23.28
N ALA A 119 7.45 -6.54 -22.40
CA ALA A 119 8.80 -6.09 -22.76
C ALA A 119 9.62 -7.21 -23.42
N VAL A 120 9.60 -8.41 -22.82
CA VAL A 120 10.26 -9.59 -23.38
C VAL A 120 9.66 -9.99 -24.74
N HIS A 121 8.32 -10.02 -24.84
CA HIS A 121 7.64 -10.38 -26.09
C HIS A 121 7.95 -9.40 -27.24
N MET A 122 8.08 -8.11 -26.95
CA MET A 122 8.48 -7.10 -27.94
C MET A 122 9.93 -7.27 -28.36
N ARG A 123 10.82 -7.52 -27.38
CA ARG A 123 12.24 -7.70 -27.64
C ARG A 123 12.52 -8.89 -28.55
N THR A 124 11.79 -9.99 -28.37
CA THR A 124 11.94 -11.20 -29.20
C THR A 124 11.43 -11.01 -30.62
N ILE A 125 10.35 -10.25 -30.83
CA ILE A 125 9.78 -10.01 -32.16
C ILE A 125 10.62 -9.02 -32.97
N PHE A 126 11.09 -7.94 -32.35
CA PHE A 126 11.78 -6.85 -33.07
C PHE A 126 13.30 -6.94 -33.03
N ASN A 127 13.88 -7.91 -32.30
CA ASN A 127 15.31 -7.96 -32.00
C ASN A 127 15.83 -6.62 -31.40
N GLY A 128 14.98 -5.95 -30.65
CA GLY A 128 15.05 -4.50 -30.47
C GLY A 128 13.91 -3.94 -29.65
N TRP A 129 13.71 -2.62 -29.73
CA TRP A 129 12.49 -1.95 -29.31
C TRP A 129 11.84 -1.36 -30.56
N PRO A 130 10.49 -1.26 -30.62
CA PRO A 130 9.84 -0.69 -31.79
C PRO A 130 10.29 0.75 -32.02
N GLY A 131 10.62 1.10 -33.27
CA GLY A 131 11.01 2.46 -33.63
C GLY A 131 9.84 3.41 -33.86
N ARG A 132 8.60 2.95 -33.64
CA ARG A 132 7.36 3.74 -33.81
C ARG A 132 6.47 3.55 -32.58
N ILE A 133 5.78 4.62 -32.21
CA ILE A 133 4.78 4.65 -31.14
C ILE A 133 3.53 3.87 -31.55
N GLY A 134 2.86 3.26 -30.57
CA GLY A 134 1.62 2.51 -30.75
C GLY A 134 1.81 1.06 -31.21
N THR A 135 0.72 0.41 -31.61
CA THR A 135 0.68 -1.03 -31.98
C THR A 135 0.72 -1.29 -33.49
N GLY A 136 0.89 -0.24 -34.30
CA GLY A 136 0.89 -0.35 -35.76
C GLY A 136 1.99 -1.29 -36.28
N GLY A 137 1.59 -2.37 -36.96
CA GLY A 137 2.51 -3.38 -37.48
C GLY A 137 2.88 -4.48 -36.48
N PHE A 138 2.26 -4.51 -35.30
CA PHE A 138 2.44 -5.63 -34.37
C PHE A 138 1.81 -6.90 -34.95
N PRO A 139 2.46 -8.07 -34.79
CA PRO A 139 1.77 -9.34 -35.02
C PRO A 139 0.56 -9.47 -34.09
N PRO A 140 -0.51 -10.16 -34.49
CA PRO A 140 -1.76 -10.24 -33.70
C PRO A 140 -1.57 -10.70 -32.25
N ALA A 141 -0.64 -11.63 -32.00
CA ALA A 141 -0.33 -12.11 -30.65
C ALA A 141 0.31 -11.03 -29.77
N LEU A 142 1.17 -10.19 -30.35
CA LEU A 142 1.82 -9.10 -29.62
C LEU A 142 0.84 -7.97 -29.34
N GLU A 143 -0.01 -7.62 -30.31
CA GLU A 143 -1.08 -6.64 -30.13
C GLU A 143 -2.06 -7.08 -29.02
N THR A 144 -2.44 -8.35 -28.99
CA THR A 144 -3.30 -8.90 -27.93
C THR A 144 -2.63 -8.77 -26.56
N HIS A 145 -1.35 -9.12 -26.44
CA HIS A 145 -0.60 -8.99 -25.19
C HIS A 145 -0.51 -7.52 -24.74
N ALA A 146 -0.20 -6.60 -25.66
CA ALA A 146 -0.17 -5.17 -25.39
C ALA A 146 -1.52 -4.66 -24.88
N SER A 147 -2.62 -5.03 -25.56
CA SER A 147 -3.99 -4.66 -25.18
C SER A 147 -4.36 -5.15 -23.78
N ILE A 148 -4.02 -6.41 -23.44
CA ILE A 148 -4.24 -6.95 -22.09
C ILE A 148 -3.45 -6.16 -21.04
N ALA A 149 -2.17 -5.90 -21.30
CA ALA A 149 -1.31 -5.16 -20.37
C ALA A 149 -1.81 -3.72 -20.16
N TYR A 150 -2.15 -3.01 -21.23
CA TYR A 150 -2.71 -1.65 -21.16
C TYR A 150 -4.07 -1.63 -20.47
N GLY A 151 -4.97 -2.55 -20.80
CA GLY A 151 -6.27 -2.66 -20.15
C GLY A 151 -6.16 -2.91 -18.65
N TYR A 152 -5.25 -3.81 -18.25
CA TYR A 152 -4.99 -4.10 -16.84
C TYR A 152 -4.41 -2.89 -16.11
N PHE A 153 -3.38 -2.25 -16.69
CA PHE A 153 -2.73 -1.08 -16.10
C PHE A 153 -3.69 0.12 -16.00
N GLY A 154 -4.46 0.40 -17.05
CA GLY A 154 -5.48 1.43 -17.06
C GLY A 154 -6.59 1.17 -16.04
N GLY A 155 -7.04 -0.08 -15.91
CA GLY A 155 -7.97 -0.50 -14.87
C GLY A 155 -7.43 -0.27 -13.46
N MET A 156 -6.15 -0.57 -13.22
CA MET A 156 -5.47 -0.29 -11.96
C MET A 156 -5.41 1.21 -11.65
N ILE A 157 -5.08 2.05 -12.64
CA ILE A 157 -5.12 3.51 -12.50
C ILE A 157 -6.53 3.97 -12.11
N LEU A 158 -7.58 3.49 -12.77
CA LEU A 158 -8.97 3.85 -12.45
C LEU A 158 -9.37 3.43 -11.03
N VAL A 159 -9.03 2.20 -10.64
CA VAL A 159 -9.25 1.72 -9.27
C VAL A 159 -8.49 2.60 -8.28
N PHE A 160 -7.28 3.05 -8.62
CA PHE A 160 -6.47 3.86 -7.73
C PHE A 160 -6.98 5.30 -7.59
N PHE A 161 -7.30 5.97 -8.70
CA PHE A 161 -7.66 7.39 -8.67
C PHE A 161 -9.15 7.64 -8.42
N ALA A 162 -10.03 6.69 -8.79
CA ALA A 162 -11.47 6.81 -8.54
C ALA A 162 -11.93 5.87 -7.42
N GLY A 163 -11.54 4.59 -7.48
CA GLY A 163 -12.01 3.57 -6.52
C GLY A 163 -11.43 3.72 -5.11
N TRP A 164 -10.13 4.00 -5.01
CA TRP A 164 -9.43 4.03 -3.73
C TRP A 164 -9.92 5.16 -2.82
N PRO A 165 -10.10 6.42 -3.26
CA PRO A 165 -10.65 7.46 -2.39
C PRO A 165 -12.04 7.11 -1.86
N ILE A 166 -12.91 6.53 -2.69
CA ILE A 166 -14.25 6.09 -2.29
C ILE A 166 -14.15 4.97 -1.25
N GLY A 167 -13.35 3.94 -1.50
CA GLY A 167 -13.11 2.84 -0.57
C GLY A 167 -12.52 3.32 0.75
N PHE A 168 -11.58 4.26 0.69
CA PHE A 168 -10.94 4.86 1.85
C PHE A 168 -11.93 5.63 2.72
N LEU A 169 -12.71 6.54 2.13
CA LEU A 169 -13.75 7.28 2.83
C LEU A 169 -14.83 6.36 3.40
N SER A 170 -15.24 5.33 2.65
CA SER A 170 -16.21 4.33 3.14
C SER A 170 -15.69 3.60 4.38
N CYS A 171 -14.41 3.20 4.37
CA CYS A 171 -13.77 2.56 5.52
C CYS A 171 -13.58 3.50 6.72
N LEU A 172 -13.51 4.83 6.50
CA LEU A 172 -13.47 5.82 7.59
C LEU A 172 -14.86 6.08 8.19
N LEU A 173 -15.89 6.17 7.34
CA LEU A 173 -17.26 6.48 7.76
C LEU A 173 -17.90 5.30 8.48
N VAL A 174 -17.63 4.07 8.04
CA VAL A 174 -18.20 2.86 8.63
C VAL A 174 -17.19 2.24 9.59
N ARG A 175 -17.33 2.51 10.90
CA ARG A 175 -16.40 2.04 11.94
C ARG A 175 -16.06 0.54 11.89
N ARG A 176 -17.00 -0.30 11.45
CA ARG A 176 -16.81 -1.75 11.30
C ARG A 176 -15.80 -2.10 10.19
N TRP A 177 -15.60 -1.21 9.24
CA TRP A 177 -14.73 -1.39 8.07
C TRP A 177 -13.36 -0.74 8.23
N ASN A 178 -13.04 -0.14 9.38
CA ASN A 178 -11.73 0.49 9.62
C ASN A 178 -10.54 -0.45 9.37
N SER A 179 -10.72 -1.76 9.50
CA SER A 179 -9.67 -2.74 9.16
C SER A 179 -9.29 -2.71 7.67
N GLY A 180 -10.19 -2.28 6.80
CA GLY A 180 -9.99 -2.11 5.37
C GLY A 180 -8.95 -1.04 5.01
N LEU A 181 -8.82 0.02 5.83
CA LEU A 181 -7.85 1.11 5.59
C LEU A 181 -6.42 0.60 5.47
N PHE A 182 -6.06 -0.38 6.31
CA PHE A 182 -4.75 -1.03 6.24
C PHE A 182 -4.53 -1.70 4.88
N TYR A 183 -5.51 -2.48 4.42
CA TYR A 183 -5.39 -3.22 3.16
C TYR A 183 -5.40 -2.30 1.95
N LEU A 184 -6.23 -1.25 1.96
CA LEU A 184 -6.18 -0.18 0.97
C LEU A 184 -4.80 0.51 0.96
N GLY A 185 -4.21 0.74 2.13
CA GLY A 185 -2.85 1.25 2.26
C GLY A 185 -1.81 0.32 1.65
N VAL A 186 -1.88 -0.99 1.95
CA VAL A 186 -0.98 -2.01 1.38
C VAL A 186 -1.11 -2.06 -0.15
N THR A 187 -2.34 -2.06 -0.70
CA THR A 187 -2.56 -2.04 -2.15
C THR A 187 -1.92 -0.82 -2.79
N ALA A 188 -2.14 0.37 -2.24
CA ALA A 188 -1.55 1.61 -2.72
C ALA A 188 -0.01 1.63 -2.67
N ILE A 189 0.59 1.18 -1.57
CA ILE A 189 2.05 1.03 -1.44
C ILE A 189 2.57 0.04 -2.48
N SER A 190 1.92 -1.11 -2.64
CA SER A 190 2.34 -2.12 -3.62
C SER A 190 2.25 -1.60 -5.06
N PHE A 191 1.23 -0.79 -5.37
CA PHE A 191 1.06 -0.19 -6.69
C PHE A 191 2.17 0.84 -6.98
N ALA A 192 2.49 1.67 -5.98
CA ALA A 192 3.60 2.61 -6.07
C ALA A 192 4.95 1.90 -6.27
N LEU A 193 5.21 0.84 -5.50
CA LEU A 193 6.42 0.02 -5.64
C LEU A 193 6.46 -0.68 -7.00
N GLY A 194 5.35 -1.28 -7.45
CA GLY A 194 5.25 -1.93 -8.76
C GLY A 194 5.55 -0.96 -9.90
N THR A 195 4.99 0.25 -9.85
CA THR A 195 5.29 1.32 -10.80
C THR A 195 6.75 1.75 -10.75
N GLY A 196 7.33 1.83 -9.54
CA GLY A 196 8.76 2.07 -9.35
C GLY A 196 9.65 0.98 -9.95
N VAL A 197 9.25 -0.30 -9.84
CA VAL A 197 9.96 -1.40 -10.51
C VAL A 197 9.85 -1.26 -12.02
N MET A 198 8.66 -0.93 -12.57
CA MET A 198 8.50 -0.72 -14.01
C MET A 198 9.46 0.34 -14.57
N ALA A 199 9.77 1.38 -13.80
CA ALA A 199 10.73 2.43 -14.17
C ALA A 199 12.19 1.94 -14.33
N LEU A 200 12.49 0.70 -13.94
CA LEU A 200 13.79 0.06 -14.17
C LEU A 200 13.89 -0.65 -15.55
N ALA A 201 12.82 -0.63 -16.35
CA ALA A 201 12.87 -1.22 -17.69
C ALA A 201 13.78 -0.43 -18.65
N PRO A 202 14.23 -1.06 -19.75
CA PRO A 202 15.06 -0.40 -20.75
C PRO A 202 14.34 0.83 -21.35
N SER A 203 15.08 1.92 -21.57
CA SER A 203 14.51 3.20 -22.02
C SER A 203 13.67 3.08 -23.29
N GLY A 204 14.15 2.35 -24.31
CA GLY A 204 13.37 2.18 -25.54
C GLY A 204 12.03 1.45 -25.36
N PHE A 205 11.85 0.66 -24.31
CA PHE A 205 10.54 0.12 -23.95
C PHE A 205 9.71 1.12 -23.15
N LEU A 206 10.34 1.82 -22.20
CA LEU A 206 9.67 2.85 -21.40
C LEU A 206 9.12 3.98 -22.28
N ASP A 207 9.91 4.44 -23.25
CA ASP A 207 9.50 5.48 -24.21
C ASP A 207 8.23 5.03 -24.94
N TRP A 208 8.20 3.80 -25.46
CA TRP A 208 7.02 3.24 -26.11
C TRP A 208 5.82 3.02 -25.17
N TRP A 209 6.05 2.66 -23.90
CA TRP A 209 4.99 2.35 -22.95
C TRP A 209 4.25 3.59 -22.45
N TRP A 210 4.97 4.71 -22.32
CA TRP A 210 4.42 5.96 -21.77
C TRP A 210 3.91 6.94 -22.84
N ASP A 211 4.16 6.67 -24.12
CA ASP A 211 3.62 7.40 -25.28
C ASP A 211 2.20 6.94 -25.66
#